data_AF-A0A3S4KQB0-F1
#
_entry.id   AF-A0A3S4KQB0-F1
#
_cell.length_a   1.000
_cell.length_b   1.000
_cell.length_c   1.000
_cell.angle_alpha   90.00
_cell.angle_beta   90.00
_cell.angle_gamma   90.00
#
_symmetry.space_group_name_H-M   'P 1'
#
loop_
_entity.id
_entity.type
_entity.pdbx_description
1 polymer ?
#
loop_
_entity_poly.entity_id
_entity_poly.type
_entity_poly.pdbx_seq_one_letter_code
_entity_poly.pdbx_strand_id
1 'polypeptide(L)'
;MKTLRAEDGEQAINLTRLNKPDLLLLDIHLPVYDGWNVLTTLRKETNVPVIMVTALDQDVDKLMGLRLGADDYVIKPFNPSEVIARVEAVLRRTRPVAESTHSRPLRTPFLTIYPDEFYVEIHCTR
;
A
#
# COMPACT_ATOMS: atom_id res chain seq x y z
N MET A 1 19.10 10.18 0.16
CA MET A 1 18.24 8.99 -0.04
C MET A 1 18.77 8.25 -1.26
N LYS A 2 19.00 6.94 -1.19
CA LYS A 2 19.50 6.13 -2.30
C LYS A 2 18.29 5.51 -3.02
N THR A 3 18.26 5.58 -4.35
CA THR A 3 17.22 4.96 -5.16
C THR A 3 17.78 3.76 -5.91
N LEU A 4 16.98 2.71 -6.04
CA LEU A 4 17.24 1.55 -6.88
C LEU A 4 16.09 1.43 -7.88
N ARG A 5 16.39 0.96 -9.08
CA ARG A 5 15.39 0.75 -10.14
C ARG A 5 15.35 -0.73 -10.49
N ALA A 6 14.14 -1.26 -10.61
CA ALA A 6 13.84 -2.56 -11.19
C ALA A 6 13.10 -2.34 -12.51
N GLU A 7 13.40 -3.14 -13.53
CA GLU A 7 12.71 -3.07 -14.83
C GLU A 7 11.56 -4.08 -14.95
N ASP A 8 11.47 -5.02 -14.01
CA ASP A 8 10.44 -6.07 -13.97
C ASP A 8 10.16 -6.51 -12.52
N GLY A 9 9.12 -7.32 -12.34
CA GLY A 9 8.70 -7.75 -11.01
C GLY A 9 9.67 -8.70 -10.30
N GLU A 10 10.43 -9.51 -11.04
CA GLU A 10 11.42 -10.42 -10.44
C GLU A 10 12.60 -9.63 -9.85
N GLN A 11 13.11 -8.66 -10.61
CA GLN A 11 14.11 -7.72 -10.14
C GLN A 11 13.61 -6.91 -8.95
N ALA A 12 12.34 -6.47 -8.96
CA ALA A 12 11.76 -5.72 -7.85
C ALA A 12 11.77 -6.55 -6.55
N ILE A 13 11.40 -7.83 -6.61
CA ILE A 13 11.43 -8.73 -5.46
C ILE A 13 12.87 -8.93 -4.98
N ASN A 14 13.80 -9.25 -5.89
CA ASN A 14 15.19 -9.54 -5.54
C ASN A 14 15.92 -8.32 -4.94
N LEU A 15 15.74 -7.13 -5.53
CA LEU A 15 16.32 -5.90 -5.02
C LEU A 15 15.75 -5.53 -3.66
N THR A 16 14.45 -5.74 -3.43
CA THR A 16 13.81 -5.48 -2.13
C THR A 16 14.36 -6.40 -1.05
N ARG A 17 14.49 -7.71 -1.33
CA ARG A 17 15.08 -8.69 -0.41
C ARG A 17 16.51 -8.33 -0.01
N LEU A 18 17.32 -7.93 -0.99
CA LEU A 18 18.74 -7.65 -0.78
C LEU A 18 18.97 -6.32 -0.05
N ASN A 19 18.22 -5.28 -0.41
CA ASN A 19 18.53 -3.91 0.04
C ASN A 19 17.61 -3.40 1.15
N LYS A 20 16.46 -4.04 1.40
CA LYS A 20 15.48 -3.65 2.42
C LYS A 20 15.15 -2.15 2.37
N PRO A 21 14.61 -1.64 1.26
CA PRO A 21 14.35 -0.21 1.09
C PRO A 21 13.32 0.30 2.09
N ASP A 22 13.37 1.60 2.40
CA ASP A 22 12.41 2.25 3.30
C ASP A 22 11.00 2.40 2.70
N LEU A 23 10.89 2.33 1.36
CA LEU A 23 9.63 2.42 0.61
C LEU A 23 9.83 1.88 -0.82
N LEU A 24 8.78 1.29 -1.38
CA LEU A 24 8.70 0.87 -2.78
C LEU A 24 7.62 1.66 -3.53
N LEU A 25 7.98 2.25 -4.67
CA LEU A 25 7.03 2.71 -5.67
C LEU A 25 6.86 1.59 -6.69
N LEU A 26 5.67 1.01 -6.79
CA LEU A 26 5.44 -0.21 -7.56
C LEU A 26 4.42 0.01 -8.67
N ASP A 27 4.82 -0.18 -9.93
CA ASP A 27 3.86 -0.21 -11.03
C ASP A 27 3.04 -1.50 -11.00
N ILE A 28 1.76 -1.44 -11.35
CA ILE A 28 0.94 -2.63 -11.58
C ILE A 28 1.34 -3.33 -12.88
N HIS A 29 1.56 -2.56 -13.94
CA HIS A 29 1.88 -3.09 -15.25
C HIS A 29 3.39 -3.29 -15.36
N LEU A 30 3.88 -4.36 -14.75
CA LEU A 30 5.27 -4.82 -14.88
C LEU A 30 5.38 -6.02 -15.83
N PRO A 31 6.47 -6.13 -16.59
CA PRO A 31 6.83 -7.35 -17.30
C PRO A 31 7.14 -8.51 -16.34
N VAL A 32 7.01 -9.75 -16.82
CA VAL A 32 7.29 -11.01 -16.12
C VAL A 32 6.32 -11.31 -14.97
N TYR A 33 6.32 -10.48 -13.93
CA TYR A 33 5.34 -10.50 -12.84
C TYR A 33 4.66 -9.14 -12.76
N ASP A 34 3.33 -9.13 -12.69
CA ASP A 34 2.59 -7.90 -12.41
C ASP A 34 2.85 -7.38 -11.00
N GLY A 35 2.57 -6.10 -10.77
CA GLY A 35 2.75 -5.46 -9.47
C GLY A 35 1.91 -6.08 -8.35
N TRP A 36 0.82 -6.75 -8.68
CA TRP A 36 -0.01 -7.46 -7.70
C TRP A 36 0.70 -8.68 -7.12
N ASN A 37 1.33 -9.47 -7.98
CA ASN A 37 2.14 -10.61 -7.59
C ASN A 37 3.37 -10.18 -6.79
N VAL A 38 4.02 -9.08 -7.20
CA VAL A 38 5.15 -8.49 -6.47
C VAL A 38 4.71 -8.06 -5.06
N LEU A 39 3.62 -7.30 -4.94
CA LEU A 39 3.08 -6.86 -3.65
C LEU A 39 2.76 -8.05 -2.75
N THR A 40 2.01 -9.04 -3.26
CA THR A 40 1.59 -10.21 -2.49
C THR A 40 2.79 -11.06 -2.04
N THR A 41 3.81 -11.19 -2.89
CA THR A 41 5.04 -11.92 -2.54
C THR A 41 5.80 -11.19 -1.44
N LEU A 42 6.03 -9.88 -1.61
CA LEU A 42 6.78 -9.08 -0.64
C LEU A 42 6.05 -8.95 0.70
N ARG A 43 4.71 -8.97 0.72
CA ARG A 43 3.92 -8.91 1.96
C ARG A 43 4.02 -10.17 2.82
N LYS A 44 4.34 -11.32 2.24
CA LYS A 44 4.63 -12.55 3.00
C LYS A 44 5.97 -12.51 3.72
N GLU A 45 6.88 -11.65 3.27
CA GLU A 45 8.29 -11.67 3.67
C GLU A 45 8.73 -10.37 4.37
N THR A 46 8.04 -9.26 4.11
CA THR A 46 8.48 -7.91 4.48
C THR A 46 7.30 -6.98 4.79
N ASN A 47 7.54 -6.03 5.70
CA ASN A 47 6.65 -4.90 5.96
C ASN A 47 7.13 -3.62 5.27
N VAL A 48 7.92 -3.73 4.20
CA VAL A 48 8.39 -2.54 3.45
C VAL A 48 7.15 -1.79 2.93
N PRO A 49 7.01 -0.49 3.21
CA PRO A 49 5.87 0.27 2.72
C PRO A 49 5.82 0.30 1.20
N VAL A 50 4.65 0.06 0.61
CA VAL A 50 4.43 0.03 -0.85
C VAL A 50 3.39 1.05 -1.24
N ILE A 51 3.76 1.96 -2.14
CA ILE A 51 2.82 2.82 -2.85
C ILE A 51 2.68 2.26 -4.27
N MET A 52 1.48 1.83 -4.61
CA MET A 52 1.19 1.37 -5.96
C MET A 52 1.00 2.57 -6.89
N VAL A 53 1.57 2.51 -8.09
CA VAL A 53 1.47 3.53 -9.12
C VAL A 53 0.85 2.90 -10.36
N THR A 54 -0.29 3.37 -10.84
CA THR A 54 -1.01 2.70 -11.93
C THR A 54 -1.60 3.67 -12.93
N ALA A 55 -2.02 3.18 -14.10
CA ALA A 55 -2.98 3.88 -14.96
C ALA A 55 -4.44 3.38 -14.77
N LEU A 56 -4.66 2.35 -13.95
CA LEU A 56 -5.99 1.81 -13.65
C LEU A 56 -6.75 2.77 -12.71
N ASP A 57 -7.86 3.31 -13.20
CA ASP A 57 -8.68 4.30 -12.48
C ASP A 57 -9.93 3.70 -11.82
N GLN A 58 -10.22 2.42 -12.07
CA GLN A 58 -11.39 1.71 -11.55
C GLN A 58 -11.30 1.54 -10.02
N ASP A 59 -12.38 1.84 -9.30
CA ASP A 59 -12.43 1.74 -7.83
C ASP A 59 -12.17 0.31 -7.31
N VAL A 60 -12.47 -0.71 -8.13
CA VAL A 60 -12.21 -2.12 -7.83
C VAL A 60 -10.73 -2.40 -7.63
N ASP A 61 -9.86 -1.75 -8.41
CA ASP A 61 -8.40 -1.98 -8.37
C ASP A 61 -7.77 -1.31 -7.15
N LYS A 62 -8.28 -0.15 -6.72
CA LYS A 62 -7.82 0.54 -5.49
C LYS A 62 -8.16 -0.28 -4.24
N LEU A 63 -9.37 -0.83 -4.19
CA LEU A 63 -9.82 -1.68 -3.09
C LEU A 63 -9.00 -2.97 -3.00
N MET A 64 -8.67 -3.58 -4.14
CA MET A 64 -7.82 -4.75 -4.19
C MET A 64 -6.41 -4.46 -3.66
N GLY A 65 -5.82 -3.31 -4.02
CA GLY A 65 -4.49 -2.94 -3.51
C GLY A 65 -4.45 -2.72 -2.01
N LEU A 66 -5.47 -2.08 -1.44
CA LEU A 66 -5.57 -1.93 0.01
C LEU A 66 -5.74 -3.30 0.71
N ARG A 67 -6.54 -4.22 0.14
CA ARG A 67 -6.70 -5.59 0.67
C ARG A 67 -5.41 -6.40 0.64
N LEU A 68 -4.60 -6.22 -0.41
CA LEU A 68 -3.31 -6.90 -0.56
C LEU A 68 -2.19 -6.26 0.27
N GLY A 69 -2.48 -5.17 0.99
CA GLY A 69 -1.56 -4.53 1.92
C GLY A 69 -0.74 -3.38 1.33
N ALA A 70 -1.17 -2.74 0.23
CA ALA A 70 -0.59 -1.47 -0.19
C ALA A 70 -0.87 -0.37 0.83
N ASP A 71 0.11 0.50 1.06
CA ASP A 71 0.02 1.59 2.05
C ASP A 71 -0.61 2.85 1.46
N ASP A 72 -0.46 3.07 0.16
CA ASP A 72 -1.10 4.15 -0.59
C ASP A 72 -1.13 3.82 -2.10
N TYR A 73 -1.77 4.70 -2.87
CA TYR A 73 -1.98 4.54 -4.30
C TYR A 73 -1.86 5.88 -5.04
N VAL A 74 -1.26 5.85 -6.23
CA VAL A 74 -1.13 7.00 -7.14
C VAL A 74 -1.61 6.62 -8.54
N ILE A 75 -2.51 7.42 -9.09
CA ILE A 75 -3.03 7.25 -10.46
C ILE A 75 -2.18 8.07 -11.44
N LYS A 76 -1.84 7.48 -12.57
CA LYS A 76 -1.19 8.08 -13.72
C LYS A 76 -2.26 8.67 -14.64
N PRO A 77 -2.04 9.87 -15.21
CA PRO A 77 -0.89 10.74 -14.98
C PRO A 77 -0.96 11.46 -13.62
N PHE A 78 0.18 11.59 -12.94
CA PHE A 78 0.28 12.23 -11.63
C PHE A 78 1.13 13.50 -11.66
N ASN A 79 0.87 14.41 -10.70
CA ASN A 79 1.78 15.50 -10.39
C ASN A 79 2.96 14.98 -9.55
N PRO A 80 4.23 15.23 -9.90
CA PRO A 80 5.37 14.82 -9.08
C PRO A 80 5.28 15.27 -7.62
N SER A 81 4.68 16.45 -7.35
CA SER A 81 4.48 16.97 -6.00
C SER A 81 3.53 16.10 -5.18
N GLU A 82 2.54 15.48 -5.82
CA GLU A 82 1.61 14.53 -5.16
C GLU A 82 2.36 13.27 -4.72
N VAL A 83 3.21 12.72 -5.59
CA VAL A 83 4.03 11.54 -5.27
C VAL A 83 4.93 11.83 -4.08
N ILE A 84 5.59 12.99 -4.07
CA ILE A 84 6.45 13.41 -2.95
C ILE A 84 5.65 13.48 -1.65
N ALA A 85 4.50 14.16 -1.64
CA ALA A 85 3.67 14.31 -0.45
C ALA A 85 3.19 12.95 0.11
N ARG A 86 2.85 11.99 -0.76
CA ARG A 86 2.43 10.65 -0.37
C ARG A 86 3.59 9.80 0.16
N VAL A 87 4.75 9.84 -0.48
CA VAL A 87 5.97 9.19 0.00
C VAL A 87 6.30 9.67 1.41
N GLU A 88 6.29 10.99 1.64
CA GLU A 88 6.53 11.56 2.98
C GLU A 88 5.46 11.13 4.00
N ALA A 89 4.19 11.10 3.59
CA ALA A 89 3.09 10.68 4.47
C ALA A 89 3.21 9.20 4.88
N VAL A 90 3.52 8.30 3.94
CA VAL A 90 3.71 6.87 4.21
C VAL A 90 4.93 6.66 5.12
N LEU A 91 6.08 7.23 4.78
CA LEU A 91 7.30 7.12 5.60
C LEU A 91 7.12 7.66 7.03
N ARG A 92 6.30 8.71 7.21
CA ARG A 92 5.98 9.24 8.54
C ARG A 92 5.12 8.27 9.36
N ARG A 93 4.20 7.55 8.73
CA ARG A 93 3.28 6.60 9.39
C ARG A 93 3.94 5.25 9.70
N THR A 94 4.91 4.84 8.89
CA THR A 94 5.57 3.53 9.00
C THR A 94 6.78 3.54 9.93
N ARG A 95 7.26 4.73 10.32
CA ARG A 95 8.17 4.86 11.47
C ARG A 95 7.45 4.36 12.72
N PRO A 96 8.05 3.46 13.52
CA PRO A 96 7.38 2.89 14.67
C PRO A 96 7.07 3.98 15.69
N VAL A 97 5.80 4.36 15.78
CA VAL A 97 5.20 4.72 17.06
C VAL A 97 4.85 3.39 17.72
N ALA A 98 5.31 3.17 18.94
CA ALA A 98 5.24 1.90 19.64
C ALA A 98 3.84 1.24 19.53
N GLU A 99 3.86 0.00 19.01
CA GLU A 99 2.89 -1.09 19.12
C GLU A 99 1.39 -0.76 19.05
N SER A 100 0.71 -1.26 18.00
CA SER A 100 -0.72 -1.57 18.09
C SER A 100 -0.98 -3.03 17.74
N THR A 101 -1.08 -3.82 18.81
CA THR A 101 -1.79 -5.10 18.92
C THR A 101 -3.17 -4.99 18.28
N HIS A 102 -3.61 -6.02 17.54
CA HIS A 102 -4.96 -6.24 16.97
C HIS A 102 -5.96 -5.07 17.06
N SER A 103 -6.32 -4.52 15.90
CA SER A 103 -7.14 -3.32 15.78
C SER A 103 -8.58 -3.60 16.24
N ARG A 104 -8.91 -3.21 17.48
CA ARG A 104 -10.29 -3.29 17.99
C ARG A 104 -11.26 -2.53 17.07
N PRO A 105 -12.51 -3.01 16.87
CA PRO A 105 -13.50 -2.28 16.09
C PRO A 105 -13.65 -0.84 16.57
N LEU A 106 -13.57 0.12 15.63
CA LEU A 106 -13.74 1.54 15.90
C LEU A 106 -15.23 1.85 15.91
N ARG A 107 -15.78 2.15 17.08
CA ARG A 107 -17.22 2.39 17.28
C ARG A 107 -17.50 3.87 17.46
N THR A 108 -18.50 4.34 16.73
CA THR A 108 -19.13 5.65 16.93
C THR A 108 -20.65 5.44 17.02
N PRO A 109 -21.45 6.45 17.43
CA PRO A 109 -22.91 6.32 17.44
C PRO A 109 -23.53 6.00 16.08
N PHE A 110 -22.88 6.39 14.98
CA PHE A 110 -23.43 6.33 13.62
C PHE A 110 -22.79 5.26 12.74
N LEU A 111 -21.62 4.75 13.12
CA LEU A 111 -20.94 3.70 12.38
C LEU A 111 -20.00 2.89 13.27
N THR A 112 -19.84 1.61 12.93
CA THR A 112 -18.79 0.72 13.44
C THR A 112 -17.89 0.29 12.29
N ILE A 113 -16.57 0.47 12.43
CA ILE A 113 -15.57 -0.06 11.49
C ILE A 113 -14.91 -1.28 12.12
N TYR A 114 -14.83 -2.38 11.38
CA TYR A 114 -14.12 -3.60 11.72
C TYR A 114 -12.86 -3.65 10.84
N PRO A 115 -11.70 -3.14 11.30
CA PRO A 115 -10.51 -2.97 10.46
C PRO A 115 -9.98 -4.30 9.93
N ASP A 116 -9.95 -5.32 10.77
CA ASP A 116 -9.43 -6.65 10.42
C ASP A 116 -10.38 -7.43 9.50
N GLU A 117 -11.67 -7.06 9.46
CA GLU A 117 -12.71 -7.70 8.62
C GLU A 117 -13.02 -6.89 7.35
N PHE A 118 -12.44 -5.70 7.19
CA PHE A 118 -12.75 -4.77 6.11
C PHE A 118 -14.26 -4.50 5.95
N TYR A 119 -14.97 -4.44 7.08
CA TYR A 119 -16.42 -4.27 7.13
C TYR A 119 -16.77 -2.97 7.87
N VAL A 120 -17.80 -2.27 7.38
CA VAL A 120 -18.34 -1.07 8.03
C VAL A 120 -19.84 -1.23 8.17
N GLU A 121 -20.32 -1.08 9.40
CA GLU A 121 -21.73 -1.09 9.75
C GLU A 121 -22.19 0.35 9.98
N ILE A 122 -23.22 0.81 9.27
CA ILE A 122 -23.78 2.15 9.46
C ILE A 122 -25.04 2.05 10.31
N HIS A 123 -25.05 2.72 11.46
CA HIS A 123 -26.19 2.77 12.35
C HIS A 123 -27.05 3.99 11.95
N CYS A 124 -28.13 3.75 11.21
CA CYS A 124 -29.14 4.79 10.99
C CYS A 124 -29.84 5.07 12.32
N THR A 125 -29.55 6.22 12.92
CA THR A 125 -30.37 6.80 13.98
C THR A 125 -31.63 7.37 13.32
N ARG A 126 -32.79 6.84 13.72
CA ARG A 126 -34.09 7.39 13.31
C ARG A 126 -34.32 8.77 13.91
#